data_AF-A0A6E8VLJ5-F1
#
_entry.id   AF-A0A6E8VLJ5-F1
#
_cell.length_a   1.000
_cell.length_b   1.000
_cell.length_c   1.000
_cell.angle_alpha   90.00
_cell.angle_beta   90.00
_cell.angle_gamma   90.00
#
_symmetry.space_group_name_H-M   'P 1'
#
loop_
_entity.id
_entity.type
_entity.pdbx_description
1 polymer ?
#
loop_
_entity_poly.entity_id
_entity_poly.type
_entity_poly.pdbx_seq_one_letter_code
_entity_poly.pdbx_strand_id
1 'polypeptide(L)'
;MTDHEHDHDHDDDHDHDHDHPSVLLRLHGTLMVVAWLFFNSLGNTVARYFKTTWTTRRYFGVPVWNFYHRIYMMASWILTCAAIVCIFVDVQGFEAHAHSIVGLATFALVFIQPILGLMRPSQQPAQSAIRILHTLLGHAAYILAVTNMFLGIGLEPAHISSVMYGLLAGAVGIHVLAHVAFNVLEYLTRRKGGELDVNKDASFSRWRKTTLMVQMIALYAFTIANVVFVWRG
;
A
#
# COMPACT_ATOMS: atom_id res chain seq x y z
N MET A 1 60.92 12.97 40.63
CA MET A 1 60.66 11.51 40.60
C MET A 1 59.19 11.39 40.92
N THR A 2 58.29 11.68 39.97
CA THR A 2 57.80 10.77 38.90
C THR A 2 57.33 9.46 39.55
N ASP A 3 56.06 9.08 39.48
CA ASP A 3 55.37 8.80 38.23
C ASP A 3 53.87 9.15 38.25
N HIS A 4 53.45 9.84 37.18
CA HIS A 4 52.11 9.84 36.64
C HIS A 4 52.08 8.76 35.55
N GLU A 5 51.27 7.72 35.69
CA GLU A 5 50.85 6.84 34.58
C GLU A 5 49.38 6.49 34.84
N HIS A 6 48.45 7.24 34.24
CA HIS A 6 47.86 7.04 32.91
C HIS A 6 46.79 5.94 32.94
N ASP A 7 45.58 6.34 33.34
CA ASP A 7 44.36 5.63 33.01
C ASP A 7 44.31 5.46 31.49
N HIS A 8 44.18 4.21 31.05
CA HIS A 8 43.71 3.86 29.72
C HIS A 8 42.22 3.55 29.84
N ASP A 9 41.41 4.61 29.85
CA ASP A 9 40.02 4.51 29.45
C ASP A 9 40.02 4.15 27.96
N HIS A 10 39.66 2.90 27.68
CA HIS A 10 39.16 2.51 26.37
C HIS A 10 37.74 3.05 26.23
N ASP A 11 37.64 4.35 25.97
CA ASP A 11 36.51 4.91 25.25
C ASP A 11 36.61 4.35 23.82
N ASP A 12 35.97 3.20 23.60
CA ASP A 12 35.54 2.81 22.26
C ASP A 12 34.53 3.87 21.83
N ASP A 13 35.05 4.92 21.19
CA ASP A 13 34.32 5.90 20.39
C ASP A 13 33.45 5.13 19.38
N HIS A 14 32.23 4.81 19.79
CA HIS A 14 31.13 4.60 18.88
C HIS A 14 30.74 5.95 18.32
N ASP A 15 31.56 6.36 17.34
CA ASP A 15 31.41 7.54 16.51
C ASP A 15 29.93 7.69 16.12
N HIS A 16 29.33 8.78 16.61
CA HIS A 16 27.96 9.17 16.36
C HIS A 16 27.77 9.52 14.87
N ASP A 17 27.58 8.52 14.01
CA ASP A 17 27.15 8.70 12.62
C ASP A 17 25.64 8.97 12.54
N HIS A 18 25.14 9.97 13.28
CA HIS A 18 23.71 10.28 13.41
C HIS A 18 23.18 11.30 12.40
N ASP A 19 23.97 11.74 11.43
CA ASP A 19 23.51 12.80 10.50
C ASP A 19 22.68 12.28 9.31
N HIS A 20 22.65 10.96 9.07
CA HIS A 20 21.92 10.38 7.95
C HIS A 20 21.09 9.13 8.32
N PRO A 21 19.82 9.05 7.87
CA PRO A 21 18.98 7.88 8.13
C PRO A 21 19.55 6.65 7.45
N SER A 22 19.52 5.52 8.16
CA SER A 22 20.08 4.26 7.71
C SER A 22 19.49 3.79 6.38
N VAL A 23 20.24 2.95 5.66
CA VAL A 23 19.78 2.34 4.41
C VAL A 23 18.52 1.49 4.65
N LEU A 24 18.43 0.79 5.77
CA LEU A 24 17.27 -0.05 6.09
C LEU A 24 16.02 0.79 6.39
N LEU A 25 16.16 1.93 7.06
CA LEU A 25 15.07 2.88 7.29
C LEU A 25 14.56 3.48 5.97
N ARG A 26 15.47 3.87 5.06
CA ARG A 26 15.10 4.35 3.72
C ARG A 26 14.43 3.27 2.88
N LEU A 27 14.91 2.03 2.97
CA LEU A 27 14.27 0.89 2.31
C LEU A 27 12.88 0.62 2.88
N HIS A 28 12.69 0.68 4.21
CA HIS A 28 11.37 0.58 4.82
C HIS A 28 10.39 1.60 4.22
N GLY A 29 10.75 2.88 4.22
CA GLY A 29 9.92 3.94 3.65
C GLY A 29 9.63 3.74 2.14
N THR A 30 10.66 3.37 1.38
CA THR A 30 10.55 3.09 -0.07
C THR A 30 9.57 1.95 -0.35
N LEU A 31 9.74 0.83 0.35
CA LEU A 31 8.92 -0.36 0.19
C LEU A 31 7.46 -0.10 0.60
N MET A 32 7.23 0.66 1.69
CA MET A 32 5.88 1.08 2.10
C MET A 32 5.21 1.98 1.06
N VAL A 33 5.93 2.97 0.51
CA VAL A 33 5.43 3.83 -0.57
C VAL A 33 5.03 3.01 -1.79
N VAL A 34 5.90 2.10 -2.25
CA VAL A 34 5.61 1.28 -3.44
C VAL A 34 4.45 0.31 -3.20
N ALA A 35 4.42 -0.34 -2.03
CA ALA A 35 3.35 -1.26 -1.65
C ALA A 35 1.98 -0.56 -1.64
N TRP A 36 1.88 0.58 -0.95
CA TRP A 36 0.59 1.17 -0.61
C TRP A 36 0.10 2.20 -1.62
N LEU A 37 0.98 3.07 -2.14
CA LEU A 37 0.56 4.09 -3.12
C LEU A 37 0.30 3.46 -4.48
N PHE A 38 1.11 2.47 -4.87
CA PHE A 38 1.01 1.86 -6.19
C PHE A 38 0.20 0.56 -6.17
N PHE A 39 0.76 -0.51 -5.60
CA PHE A 39 0.18 -1.85 -5.73
C PHE A 39 -1.18 -1.97 -5.06
N ASN A 40 -1.31 -1.59 -3.79
CA ASN A 40 -2.57 -1.68 -3.06
C ASN A 40 -3.67 -0.80 -3.71
N SER A 41 -3.33 0.41 -4.13
CA SER A 41 -4.25 1.31 -4.84
C SER A 41 -4.81 0.69 -6.14
N LEU A 42 -3.94 0.09 -6.97
CA LEU A 42 -4.39 -0.59 -8.19
C LEU A 42 -5.20 -1.85 -7.87
N GLY A 43 -4.78 -2.62 -6.88
CA GLY A 43 -5.48 -3.81 -6.41
C GLY A 43 -6.91 -3.52 -5.95
N ASN A 44 -7.11 -2.43 -5.18
CA ASN A 44 -8.43 -1.98 -4.73
C ASN A 44 -9.31 -1.54 -5.89
N THR A 45 -8.74 -0.76 -6.81
CA THR A 45 -9.46 -0.26 -7.99
C THR A 45 -9.96 -1.42 -8.85
N VAL A 46 -9.10 -2.39 -9.16
CA VAL A 46 -9.45 -3.54 -10.00
C VAL A 46 -10.49 -4.42 -9.30
N ALA A 47 -10.32 -4.74 -8.02
CA ALA A 47 -11.31 -5.53 -7.28
C ALA A 47 -12.69 -4.88 -7.24
N ARG A 48 -12.77 -3.55 -7.17
CA ARG A 48 -14.03 -2.84 -7.04
C ARG A 48 -14.74 -2.64 -8.38
N TYR A 49 -14.03 -2.15 -9.39
CA TYR A 49 -14.68 -1.60 -10.60
C TYR A 49 -14.55 -2.47 -11.86
N PHE A 50 -13.72 -3.52 -11.83
CA PHE A 50 -13.43 -4.32 -13.02
C PHE A 50 -14.14 -5.68 -13.06
N LYS A 51 -15.03 -5.99 -12.12
CA LYS A 51 -15.81 -7.24 -12.12
C LYS A 51 -16.66 -7.45 -13.36
N THR A 52 -17.15 -6.36 -13.96
CA THR A 52 -17.97 -6.36 -15.19
C THR A 52 -17.20 -5.86 -16.42
N THR A 53 -15.86 -5.89 -16.33
CA THR A 53 -14.93 -5.50 -17.39
C THR A 53 -14.01 -6.68 -17.71
N TRP A 54 -13.69 -6.89 -18.97
CA TRP A 54 -12.98 -8.08 -19.46
C TRP A 54 -13.74 -9.39 -19.25
N THR A 55 -15.07 -9.38 -19.41
CA THR A 55 -15.92 -10.54 -19.13
C THR A 55 -15.69 -11.71 -20.10
N THR A 56 -15.21 -11.41 -21.32
CA THR A 56 -14.88 -12.37 -22.37
C THR A 56 -13.55 -13.10 -22.18
N ARG A 57 -12.72 -12.69 -21.20
CA ARG A 57 -11.39 -13.25 -21.00
C ARG A 57 -11.25 -13.85 -19.60
N ARG A 58 -10.44 -14.89 -19.51
CA ARG A 58 -9.97 -15.49 -18.27
C ARG A 58 -8.50 -15.81 -18.38
N TYR A 59 -7.78 -15.66 -17.28
CA TYR A 59 -6.39 -16.09 -17.18
C TYR A 59 -6.33 -17.24 -16.19
N PHE A 60 -5.75 -18.38 -16.60
CA PHE A 60 -5.66 -19.58 -15.76
C PHE A 60 -7.00 -19.99 -15.12
N GLY A 61 -8.10 -19.89 -15.89
CA GLY A 61 -9.45 -20.26 -15.44
C GLY A 61 -10.14 -19.24 -14.51
N VAL A 62 -9.47 -18.18 -14.06
CA VAL A 62 -10.05 -17.14 -13.20
C VAL A 62 -10.41 -15.87 -13.98
N PRO A 63 -11.43 -15.10 -13.54
CA PRO A 63 -11.72 -13.79 -14.12
C PRO A 63 -10.49 -12.86 -14.09
N VAL A 64 -10.29 -12.10 -15.16
CA VAL A 64 -9.11 -11.22 -15.33
C VAL A 64 -8.95 -10.22 -14.18
N TRP A 65 -10.05 -9.62 -13.70
CA TRP A 65 -10.00 -8.71 -12.55
C TRP A 65 -9.47 -9.40 -11.28
N ASN A 66 -9.83 -10.67 -11.06
CA ASN A 66 -9.43 -11.42 -9.88
C ASN A 66 -7.95 -11.82 -9.97
N PHE A 67 -7.48 -12.14 -11.18
CA PHE A 67 -6.07 -12.40 -11.44
C PHE A 67 -5.20 -11.17 -11.11
N TYR A 68 -5.53 -10.00 -11.67
CA TYR A 68 -4.78 -8.77 -11.42
C TYR A 68 -4.88 -8.30 -9.97
N HIS A 69 -6.07 -8.38 -9.35
CA HIS A 69 -6.22 -8.08 -7.93
C HIS A 69 -5.28 -8.92 -7.07
N ARG A 70 -5.19 -10.23 -7.32
CA ARG A 70 -4.27 -11.12 -6.61
C ARG A 70 -2.81 -10.73 -6.83
N ILE A 71 -2.40 -10.44 -8.06
CA ILE A 71 -1.02 -10.00 -8.35
C ILE A 71 -0.68 -8.75 -7.55
N TYR A 72 -1.52 -7.72 -7.64
CA TYR A 72 -1.29 -6.46 -6.96
C TYR A 72 -1.28 -6.60 -5.44
N MET A 73 -2.22 -7.37 -4.87
CA MET A 73 -2.26 -7.59 -3.42
C MET A 73 -1.10 -8.45 -2.92
N MET A 74 -0.66 -9.46 -3.67
CA MET A 74 0.51 -10.24 -3.29
C MET A 74 1.80 -9.43 -3.38
N ALA A 75 1.95 -8.58 -4.40
CA ALA A 75 3.08 -7.65 -4.47
C ALA A 75 3.09 -6.68 -3.27
N SER A 76 1.95 -6.06 -2.96
CA SER A 76 1.82 -5.19 -1.78
C SER A 76 2.15 -5.94 -0.48
N TRP A 77 1.66 -7.17 -0.33
CA TRP A 77 1.88 -7.99 0.86
C TRP A 77 3.36 -8.34 1.04
N ILE A 78 4.04 -8.80 -0.03
CA ILE A 78 5.47 -9.15 0.00
C ILE A 78 6.32 -7.92 0.35
N LEU A 79 6.05 -6.78 -0.29
CA LEU A 79 6.77 -5.53 -0.03
C LEU A 79 6.54 -5.04 1.40
N THR A 80 5.32 -5.17 1.93
CA THR A 80 5.02 -4.81 3.33
C THR A 80 5.79 -5.71 4.30
N CYS A 81 5.80 -7.03 4.08
CA CYS A 81 6.59 -7.96 4.89
C CYS A 81 8.08 -7.60 4.86
N ALA A 82 8.65 -7.34 3.68
CA ALA A 82 10.04 -6.93 3.54
C ALA A 82 10.33 -5.61 4.27
N ALA A 83 9.44 -4.61 4.14
CA ALA A 83 9.57 -3.32 4.82
C ALA A 83 9.55 -3.47 6.35
N ILE A 84 8.68 -4.33 6.88
CA ILE A 84 8.61 -4.63 8.31
C ILE A 84 9.91 -5.32 8.77
N VAL A 85 10.43 -6.28 8.01
CA VAL A 85 11.74 -6.88 8.34
C VAL A 85 12.85 -5.83 8.35
N CYS A 86 12.91 -4.93 7.37
CA CYS A 86 13.90 -3.86 7.34
C CYS A 86 13.89 -3.02 8.62
N ILE A 87 12.73 -2.54 9.06
CA ILE A 87 12.66 -1.64 10.24
C ILE A 87 12.94 -2.37 11.56
N PHE A 88 12.54 -3.64 11.70
CA PHE A 88 12.83 -4.41 12.91
C PHE A 88 14.32 -4.77 13.02
N VAL A 89 14.99 -5.03 11.89
CA VAL A 89 16.45 -5.25 11.86
C VAL A 89 17.21 -3.96 12.14
N ASP A 90 16.70 -2.83 11.67
CA ASP A 90 17.31 -1.51 11.83
C ASP A 90 17.23 -0.98 13.27
N VAL A 91 16.01 -0.94 13.84
CA VAL A 91 15.78 -0.34 15.16
C VAL A 91 16.21 -1.27 16.29
N GLN A 92 16.29 -2.59 16.05
CA GLN A 92 16.63 -3.61 17.06
C GLN A 92 15.84 -3.52 18.37
N GLY A 93 14.61 -2.99 18.29
CA GLY A 93 13.76 -2.69 19.42
C GLY A 93 12.36 -2.28 18.98
N PHE A 94 11.50 -1.96 19.95
CA PHE A 94 10.15 -1.47 19.67
C PHE A 94 9.81 -0.34 20.63
N GLU A 95 9.69 0.87 20.08
CA GLU A 95 9.14 2.00 20.79
C GLU A 95 7.68 2.20 20.44
N ALA A 96 6.83 2.34 21.46
CA ALA A 96 5.39 2.48 21.29
C ALA A 96 5.00 3.96 21.04
N HIS A 97 5.11 4.40 19.79
CA HIS A 97 4.60 5.68 19.31
C HIS A 97 3.53 5.47 18.24
N ALA A 98 2.83 6.55 17.83
CA ALA A 98 1.66 6.43 16.96
C ALA A 98 1.94 5.68 15.64
N HIS A 99 3.07 5.96 14.99
CA HIS A 99 3.47 5.30 13.75
C HIS A 99 3.74 3.79 13.93
N SER A 100 4.47 3.38 14.97
CA SER A 100 4.78 1.97 15.19
C SER A 100 3.53 1.15 15.56
N ILE A 101 2.64 1.70 16.39
CA ILE A 101 1.39 1.05 16.80
C ILE A 101 0.43 0.92 15.61
N VAL A 102 0.18 2.00 14.88
CA VAL A 102 -0.71 1.99 13.71
C VAL A 102 -0.12 1.12 12.60
N GLY A 103 1.19 1.17 12.39
CA GLY A 103 1.91 0.31 11.44
C GLY A 103 1.76 -1.18 11.76
N LEU A 104 1.94 -1.57 13.03
CA LEU A 104 1.81 -2.97 13.45
C LEU A 104 0.35 -3.45 13.35
N ALA A 105 -0.63 -2.62 13.74
CA ALA A 105 -2.04 -2.92 13.56
C ALA A 105 -2.41 -3.10 12.07
N THR A 106 -1.90 -2.22 11.21
CA THR A 106 -2.06 -2.32 9.75
C THR A 106 -1.45 -3.61 9.22
N PHE A 107 -0.24 -3.95 9.67
CA PHE A 107 0.46 -5.18 9.27
C PHE A 107 -0.33 -6.43 9.65
N ALA A 108 -0.85 -6.50 10.87
CA ALA A 108 -1.69 -7.62 11.31
C ALA A 108 -2.94 -7.79 10.44
N LEU A 109 -3.63 -6.68 10.12
CA LEU A 109 -4.81 -6.72 9.25
C LEU A 109 -4.48 -7.21 7.84
N VAL A 110 -3.37 -6.75 7.26
CA VAL A 110 -2.90 -7.15 5.93
C VAL A 110 -2.46 -8.61 5.91
N PHE A 111 -1.86 -9.10 6.98
CA PHE A 111 -1.44 -10.49 7.09
C PHE A 111 -2.64 -11.46 7.05
N ILE A 112 -3.77 -11.03 7.63
CA ILE A 112 -5.03 -11.81 7.63
C ILE A 112 -5.76 -11.74 6.28
N GLN A 113 -5.57 -10.68 5.47
CA GLN A 113 -6.32 -10.50 4.21
C GLN A 113 -6.24 -11.68 3.22
N PRO A 114 -5.05 -12.25 2.91
CA PRO A 114 -4.97 -13.39 2.00
C PRO A 114 -5.73 -14.62 2.50
N ILE A 115 -5.72 -14.87 3.81
CA ILE A 115 -6.43 -15.99 4.43
C ILE A 115 -7.92 -15.83 4.16
N LEU A 116 -8.49 -14.67 4.49
CA LEU A 116 -9.91 -14.37 4.24
C LEU A 116 -10.26 -14.42 2.74
N GLY A 117 -9.37 -13.93 1.88
CA GLY A 117 -9.56 -13.94 0.42
C GLY A 117 -9.52 -15.34 -0.21
N LEU A 118 -8.88 -16.31 0.45
CA LEU A 118 -8.79 -17.70 0.00
C LEU A 118 -9.91 -18.59 0.56
N MET A 119 -10.51 -18.22 1.69
CA MET A 119 -11.60 -18.99 2.29
C MET A 119 -12.81 -19.09 1.35
N ARG A 120 -13.27 -20.32 1.10
CA ARG A 120 -14.48 -20.62 0.31
C ARG A 120 -15.42 -21.55 1.07
N PRO A 121 -16.24 -21.03 1.99
CA PRO A 121 -17.23 -21.83 2.71
C PRO A 121 -18.23 -22.48 1.76
N SER A 122 -18.76 -23.65 2.11
CA SER A 122 -19.80 -24.33 1.33
C SER A 122 -21.14 -23.60 1.39
N GLN A 123 -21.45 -22.95 2.50
CA GLN A 123 -22.73 -22.27 2.73
C GLN A 123 -22.72 -20.81 2.26
N GLN A 124 -23.76 -20.40 1.53
CA GLN A 124 -23.88 -19.04 0.97
C GLN A 124 -23.85 -17.90 2.02
N PRO A 125 -24.50 -18.01 3.20
CA PRO A 125 -24.40 -16.98 4.23
C PRO A 125 -22.96 -16.76 4.70
N ALA A 126 -22.22 -17.84 4.93
CA ALA A 126 -20.82 -17.78 5.33
C ALA A 126 -19.92 -17.18 4.23
N GLN A 127 -20.14 -17.52 2.95
CA GLN A 127 -19.43 -16.89 1.83
C GLN A 127 -19.66 -15.38 1.78
N SER A 128 -20.89 -14.94 2.04
CA SER A 128 -21.23 -13.52 2.05
C SER A 128 -20.62 -12.79 3.26
N ALA A 129 -20.64 -13.41 4.44
CA ALA A 129 -20.00 -12.87 5.64
C ALA A 129 -18.49 -12.67 5.44
N ILE A 130 -17.78 -13.68 4.90
CA ILE A 130 -16.34 -13.57 4.62
C ILE A 130 -16.06 -12.49 3.58
N ARG A 131 -16.87 -12.40 2.51
CA ARG A 131 -16.72 -11.34 1.50
C ARG A 131 -16.88 -9.94 2.10
N ILE A 132 -17.88 -9.76 2.97
CA ILE A 132 -18.10 -8.48 3.68
C ILE A 132 -16.91 -8.20 4.59
N LEU A 133 -16.51 -9.17 5.41
CA LEU A 133 -15.38 -9.02 6.34
C LEU A 133 -14.07 -8.67 5.62
N HIS A 134 -13.73 -9.42 4.57
CA HIS A 134 -12.57 -9.15 3.72
C HIS A 134 -12.62 -7.74 3.12
N THR A 135 -13.79 -7.32 2.64
CA THR A 135 -13.96 -5.96 2.09
C THR A 135 -13.78 -4.89 3.18
N LEU A 136 -14.41 -5.04 4.34
CA LEU A 136 -14.33 -4.06 5.43
C LEU A 136 -12.92 -3.94 5.98
N LEU A 137 -12.28 -5.06 6.30
CA LEU A 137 -10.91 -5.08 6.82
C LEU A 137 -9.90 -4.57 5.79
N GLY A 138 -10.11 -4.83 4.49
CA GLY A 138 -9.27 -4.26 3.43
C GLY A 138 -9.35 -2.73 3.35
N HIS A 139 -10.56 -2.16 3.49
CA HIS A 139 -10.71 -0.69 3.52
C HIS A 139 -10.10 -0.08 4.80
N ALA A 140 -10.31 -0.73 5.96
CA ALA A 140 -9.70 -0.30 7.21
C ALA A 140 -8.16 -0.32 7.13
N ALA A 141 -7.58 -1.40 6.59
CA ALA A 141 -6.13 -1.51 6.40
C ALA A 141 -5.59 -0.41 5.47
N TYR A 142 -6.29 -0.06 4.39
CA TYR A 142 -5.87 1.03 3.51
C TYR A 142 -5.88 2.40 4.22
N ILE A 143 -6.95 2.71 4.96
CA ILE A 143 -7.05 3.97 5.71
C ILE A 143 -5.94 4.05 6.75
N LEU A 144 -5.72 2.99 7.50
CA LEU A 144 -4.65 2.93 8.50
C LEU A 144 -3.27 3.07 7.86
N ALA A 145 -3.02 2.42 6.73
CA ALA A 145 -1.75 2.54 6.00
C ALA A 145 -1.48 3.97 5.53
N VAL A 146 -2.48 4.64 4.94
CA VAL A 146 -2.36 6.04 4.50
C VAL A 146 -2.07 6.96 5.69
N THR A 147 -2.84 6.82 6.78
CA THR A 147 -2.57 7.53 8.03
C THR A 147 -1.16 7.25 8.54
N ASN A 148 -0.73 5.99 8.51
CA ASN A 148 0.59 5.59 9.00
C ASN A 148 1.74 6.19 8.21
N MET A 149 1.59 6.31 6.89
CA MET A 149 2.58 6.97 6.04
C MET A 149 2.72 8.46 6.39
N PHE A 150 1.62 9.16 6.66
CA PHE A 150 1.68 10.55 7.13
C PHE A 150 2.33 10.69 8.51
N LEU A 151 2.07 9.75 9.42
CA LEU A 151 2.74 9.70 10.72
C LEU A 151 4.25 9.46 10.56
N GLY A 152 4.65 8.58 9.63
CA GLY A 152 6.06 8.26 9.38
C GLY A 152 6.89 9.43 8.84
N ILE A 153 6.29 10.29 8.00
CA ILE A 153 6.96 11.51 7.51
C ILE A 153 7.28 12.48 8.67
N GLY A 154 6.47 12.47 9.73
CA GLY A 154 6.63 13.38 10.87
C GLY A 154 7.63 12.91 11.92
N LEU A 155 8.27 11.75 11.73
CA LEU A 155 9.27 11.24 12.66
C LEU A 155 10.64 11.87 12.38
N GLU A 156 11.25 12.47 13.41
CA GLU A 156 12.59 13.06 13.32
C GLU A 156 13.65 12.09 12.79
N PRO A 157 13.71 10.80 13.25
CA PRO A 157 14.70 9.85 12.75
C PRO A 157 14.61 9.55 11.26
N ALA A 158 13.49 9.88 10.60
CA ALA A 158 13.35 9.63 9.18
C ALA A 158 14.11 10.66 8.32
N HIS A 159 14.43 11.85 8.85
CA HIS A 159 15.04 12.97 8.13
C HIS A 159 14.35 13.25 6.77
N ILE A 160 13.03 13.10 6.72
CA ILE A 160 12.25 13.23 5.49
C ILE A 160 11.84 14.70 5.27
N SER A 161 12.00 15.18 4.03
CA SER A 161 11.51 16.49 3.62
C SER A 161 9.99 16.63 3.75
N SER A 162 9.53 17.74 4.32
CA SER A 162 8.10 18.08 4.44
C SER A 162 7.36 18.13 3.09
N VAL A 163 8.08 18.26 1.97
CA VAL A 163 7.53 18.13 0.61
C VAL A 163 6.80 16.79 0.41
N MET A 164 7.24 15.73 1.09
CA MET A 164 6.60 14.42 1.01
C MET A 164 5.15 14.41 1.51
N TYR A 165 4.76 15.31 2.43
CA TYR A 165 3.34 15.47 2.79
C TYR A 165 2.49 15.80 1.56
N GLY A 166 2.95 16.74 0.73
CA GLY A 166 2.28 17.14 -0.50
C GLY A 166 2.27 16.04 -1.56
N LEU A 167 3.40 15.32 -1.72
CA LEU A 167 3.49 14.20 -2.68
C LEU A 167 2.57 13.05 -2.29
N LEU A 168 2.52 12.69 -1.00
CA LEU A 168 1.63 11.65 -0.49
C LEU A 168 0.17 12.08 -0.60
N ALA A 169 -0.17 13.31 -0.19
CA ALA A 169 -1.52 13.84 -0.32
C ALA A 169 -1.99 13.93 -1.78
N GLY A 170 -1.10 14.30 -2.70
CA GLY A 170 -1.37 14.30 -4.14
C GLY A 170 -1.67 12.91 -4.67
N ALA A 171 -0.88 11.89 -4.29
CA ALA A 171 -1.11 10.50 -4.67
C ALA A 171 -2.48 9.99 -4.16
N VAL A 172 -2.80 10.26 -2.90
CA VAL A 172 -4.10 9.94 -2.30
C VAL A 172 -5.24 10.69 -3.02
N GLY A 173 -5.05 11.97 -3.33
CA GLY A 173 -6.00 12.78 -4.10
C GLY A 173 -6.30 12.19 -5.48
N ILE A 174 -5.27 11.80 -6.23
CA ILE A 174 -5.43 11.09 -7.51
C ILE A 174 -6.18 9.77 -7.34
N HIS A 175 -5.86 9.00 -6.30
CA HIS A 175 -6.54 7.74 -6.03
C HIS A 175 -8.03 7.94 -5.73
N VAL A 176 -8.38 8.96 -4.94
CA VAL A 176 -9.76 9.35 -4.63
C VAL A 176 -10.49 9.85 -5.87
N LEU A 177 -9.87 10.73 -6.68
CA LEU A 177 -10.45 11.23 -7.92
C LEU A 177 -10.72 10.09 -8.92
N ALA A 178 -9.82 9.11 -9.01
CA ALA A 178 -10.05 7.91 -9.80
C ALA A 178 -11.27 7.13 -9.28
N HIS A 179 -11.40 6.92 -7.97
CA HIS A 179 -12.58 6.27 -7.38
C HIS A 179 -13.88 7.02 -7.70
N VAL A 180 -13.87 8.36 -7.63
CA VAL A 180 -15.03 9.18 -8.01
C VAL A 180 -15.37 8.96 -9.49
N ALA A 181 -14.38 9.03 -10.38
CA ALA A 181 -14.58 8.79 -11.80
C ALA A 181 -15.14 7.38 -12.08
N PHE A 182 -14.63 6.34 -11.41
CA PHE A 182 -15.16 4.98 -11.56
C PHE A 182 -16.59 4.83 -11.03
N ASN A 183 -16.94 5.46 -9.91
CA ASN A 183 -18.31 5.46 -9.40
C ASN A 183 -19.27 6.16 -10.37
N VAL A 184 -18.85 7.28 -10.99
CA VAL A 184 -19.63 7.96 -12.04
C VAL A 184 -19.84 7.02 -13.23
N LEU A 185 -18.78 6.36 -13.70
CA LEU A 185 -18.89 5.39 -14.80
C LEU A 185 -19.81 4.22 -14.44
N GLU A 186 -19.74 3.71 -13.22
CA GLU A 186 -20.62 2.64 -12.74
C GLU A 186 -22.08 3.10 -12.66
N TYR A 187 -22.34 4.31 -12.16
CA TYR A 187 -23.67 4.91 -12.15
C TYR A 187 -24.23 5.06 -13.57
N LEU A 188 -23.43 5.56 -14.52
CA LEU A 188 -23.83 5.69 -15.92
C LEU A 188 -24.11 4.33 -16.57
N THR A 189 -23.32 3.30 -16.26
CA THR A 189 -23.58 1.93 -16.70
C THR A 189 -24.94 1.44 -16.19
N ARG A 190 -25.24 1.63 -14.90
CA ARG A 190 -26.51 1.21 -14.28
C ARG A 190 -27.70 1.97 -14.88
N ARG A 191 -27.56 3.29 -15.07
CA ARG A 191 -28.61 4.15 -15.66
C ARG A 191 -28.97 3.77 -17.09
N LYS A 192 -27.99 3.33 -17.88
CA LYS A 192 -28.23 2.93 -19.29
C LYS A 192 -29.12 1.68 -19.40
N GLY A 193 -29.30 0.91 -18.33
CA GLY A 193 -30.32 -0.15 -18.26
C GLY A 193 -30.10 -1.34 -19.20
N GLY A 194 -28.87 -1.59 -19.66
CA GLY A 194 -28.57 -2.75 -20.51
C GLY A 194 -28.44 -4.03 -19.69
N GLU A 195 -29.02 -5.12 -20.19
CA GLU A 195 -28.84 -6.46 -19.62
C GLU A 195 -27.35 -6.82 -19.59
N LEU A 196 -26.87 -7.35 -18.46
CA LEU A 196 -25.48 -7.78 -18.31
C LEU A 196 -25.29 -9.10 -19.04
N ASP A 197 -24.71 -9.04 -20.24
CA ASP A 197 -24.32 -10.22 -21.00
C ASP A 197 -22.94 -10.73 -20.53
N VAL A 198 -22.87 -12.01 -20.16
CA VAL A 198 -21.64 -12.67 -19.70
C VAL A 198 -20.54 -12.65 -20.77
N ASN A 199 -20.91 -12.58 -22.05
CA ASN A 199 -19.99 -12.55 -23.19
C ASN A 199 -19.71 -11.14 -23.71
N LYS A 200 -20.11 -10.09 -22.96
CA LYS A 200 -19.89 -8.71 -23.37
C LYS A 200 -19.50 -7.83 -22.19
N ASP A 201 -18.52 -6.96 -22.41
CA ASP A 201 -18.16 -5.96 -21.41
C ASP A 201 -19.33 -4.99 -21.18
N ALA A 202 -19.52 -4.56 -19.93
CA ALA A 202 -20.54 -3.57 -19.61
C ALA A 202 -20.33 -2.25 -20.36
N SER A 203 -21.40 -1.47 -20.55
CA SER A 203 -21.31 -0.13 -21.13
C SER A 203 -20.29 0.73 -20.37
N PHE A 204 -19.56 1.57 -21.11
CA PHE A 204 -18.45 2.39 -20.61
C PHE A 204 -17.18 1.62 -20.19
N SER A 205 -17.04 0.34 -20.52
CA SER A 205 -15.81 -0.43 -20.25
C SER A 205 -14.54 0.17 -20.86
N ARG A 206 -14.63 0.76 -22.07
CA ARG A 206 -13.50 1.50 -22.68
C ARG A 206 -13.03 2.64 -21.77
N TRP A 207 -13.97 3.44 -21.27
CA TRP A 207 -13.67 4.53 -20.34
C TRP A 207 -13.07 4.03 -19.03
N ARG A 208 -13.58 2.93 -18.46
CA ARG A 208 -12.97 2.32 -17.26
C ARG A 208 -11.51 1.95 -17.50
N LYS A 209 -11.21 1.29 -18.62
CA LYS A 209 -9.83 0.92 -19.00
C LYS A 209 -8.94 2.16 -19.15
N THR A 210 -9.43 3.20 -19.83
CA THR A 210 -8.69 4.48 -19.96
C THR A 210 -8.45 5.14 -18.60
N THR A 211 -9.46 5.24 -17.73
CA THR A 211 -9.31 5.80 -16.38
C THR A 211 -8.28 5.03 -15.55
N LEU A 212 -8.27 3.69 -15.63
CA LEU A 212 -7.26 2.87 -14.96
C LEU A 212 -5.85 3.14 -15.48
N MET A 213 -5.67 3.30 -16.80
CA MET A 213 -4.36 3.64 -17.36
C MET A 213 -3.87 5.00 -16.88
N VAL A 214 -4.73 6.01 -16.87
CA VAL A 214 -4.40 7.35 -16.34
C VAL A 214 -4.03 7.29 -14.86
N GLN A 215 -4.83 6.58 -14.05
CA GLN A 215 -4.55 6.38 -12.63
C GLN A 215 -3.21 5.67 -12.42
N MET A 216 -2.92 4.63 -13.20
CA MET A 216 -1.66 3.88 -13.10
C MET A 216 -0.44 4.76 -13.42
N ILE A 217 -0.50 5.56 -14.48
CA ILE A 217 0.59 6.48 -14.86
C ILE A 217 0.80 7.53 -13.76
N ALA A 218 -0.30 8.13 -13.26
CA ALA A 218 -0.22 9.15 -12.23
C ALA A 218 0.32 8.58 -10.90
N LEU A 219 -0.19 7.44 -10.44
CA LEU A 219 0.33 6.78 -9.24
C LEU A 219 1.79 6.38 -9.39
N TYR A 220 2.20 5.88 -10.56
CA TYR A 220 3.61 5.58 -10.83
C TYR A 220 4.49 6.83 -10.69
N ALA A 221 4.10 7.95 -11.31
CA ALA A 221 4.85 9.20 -11.22
C ALA A 221 4.97 9.70 -9.76
N PHE A 222 3.88 9.67 -9.00
CA PHE A 222 3.90 10.02 -7.57
C PHE A 222 4.73 9.05 -6.74
N THR A 223 4.68 7.75 -7.01
CA THR A 223 5.50 6.74 -6.33
C THR A 223 6.98 7.00 -6.58
N ILE A 224 7.40 7.23 -7.83
CA ILE A 224 8.80 7.56 -8.15
C ILE A 224 9.23 8.86 -7.46
N ALA A 225 8.39 9.90 -7.49
CA ALA A 225 8.69 11.14 -6.79
C ALA A 225 8.89 10.92 -5.28
N ASN A 226 7.98 10.22 -4.61
CA ASN A 226 8.12 9.91 -3.19
C ASN A 226 9.40 9.12 -2.90
N VAL A 227 9.70 8.08 -3.70
CA VAL A 227 10.94 7.31 -3.54
C VAL A 227 12.16 8.22 -3.68
N VAL A 228 12.23 9.05 -4.72
CA VAL A 228 13.35 10.00 -4.88
C VAL A 228 13.52 10.89 -3.65
N PHE A 229 12.43 11.37 -3.04
CA PHE A 229 12.51 12.21 -1.86
C PHE A 229 12.92 11.46 -0.59
N VAL A 230 12.58 10.18 -0.43
CA VAL A 230 13.10 9.31 0.65
C VAL A 230 14.64 9.21 0.58
N TRP A 231 15.21 9.25 -0.63
CA TRP A 231 16.66 9.13 -0.85
C TRP A 231 17.39 10.48 -0.99
N ARG A 232 16.68 11.61 -0.85
CA ARG A 232 17.28 12.96 -0.97
C ARG A 232 17.71 13.59 0.35
N GLY A 233 17.21 13.10 1.49
CA GLY A 233 17.71 13.48 2.82
C GLY A 233 19.04 12.83 3.13
#